data_AF-A0A519GNR0-F1
#
_entry.id   AF-A0A519GNR0-F1
#
_cell.length_a   1.000
_cell.length_b   1.000
_cell.length_c   1.000
_cell.angle_alpha   90.00
_cell.angle_beta   90.00
_cell.angle_gamma   90.00
#
_symmetry.space_group_name_H-M   'P 1'
#
loop_
_entity.id
_entity.type
_entity.pdbx_description
1 polymer ?
#
loop_
_entity_poly.entity_id
_entity_poly.type
_entity_poly.pdbx_seq_one_letter_code
_entity_poly.pdbx_strand_id
1 'polypeptide(L)'
;LCAVQGGSIRYDGTAGAVFTATLPSVPTVSVPLGPDAAREGHSVSFWVEDHHLADSVCDYVAAGLVAGEGVLIAVTDQHRALIEERLVGLGIDLADAARLGQYTALDADALHDMLKVEGRVDPQVFTDVVGAAVETLRTRWVAFRVFGEIVDLYWRDGDGHLSLELEDCWNEVRSRVPFPLYCGYEIAADQGSVCGCHDVVLVA
;
A
#
# COMPACT_ATOMS: atom_id res chain seq x y z
N LEU A 1 18.47 -10.59 22.04
CA LEU A 1 17.10 -10.27 22.47
C LEU A 1 16.44 -9.47 21.35
N CYS A 2 15.91 -10.19 20.37
CA CYS A 2 14.85 -9.77 19.44
C CYS A 2 14.56 -11.01 18.59
N ALA A 3 13.87 -11.97 19.22
CA ALA A 3 13.22 -13.05 18.50
C ALA A 3 11.81 -12.55 18.24
N VAL A 4 11.63 -11.82 17.13
CA VAL A 4 10.28 -11.57 16.61
C VAL A 4 9.83 -12.92 16.07
N GLN A 5 8.97 -13.59 16.84
CA GLN A 5 8.34 -14.83 16.44
C GLN A 5 7.42 -14.52 15.27
N GLY A 6 7.90 -14.84 14.07
CA GLY A 6 7.11 -14.82 12.85
C GLY A 6 5.88 -15.72 12.98
N GLY A 7 4.73 -15.20 12.58
CA GLY A 7 3.60 -16.03 12.20
C GLY A 7 3.98 -16.84 10.96
N SER A 8 3.62 -18.12 10.90
CA SER A 8 3.86 -18.92 9.72
C SER A 8 2.68 -18.82 8.75
N ILE A 9 2.94 -18.30 7.55
CA ILE A 9 2.05 -18.44 6.40
C ILE A 9 2.31 -19.82 5.79
N ARG A 10 1.27 -20.67 5.66
CA ARG A 10 1.37 -21.93 4.93
C ARG A 10 0.31 -21.95 3.83
N TYR A 11 0.80 -22.02 2.59
CA TYR A 11 0.02 -22.36 1.41
C TYR A 11 0.11 -23.86 1.20
N ASP A 12 -1.01 -24.57 1.23
CA ASP A 12 -1.05 -26.04 1.08
C ASP A 12 -1.32 -26.51 -0.36
N GLY A 13 -1.40 -25.57 -1.30
CA GLY A 13 -1.56 -25.88 -2.73
C GLY A 13 -2.99 -26.22 -3.14
N THR A 14 -4.00 -25.99 -2.30
CA THR A 14 -5.41 -26.12 -2.70
C THR A 14 -6.06 -24.75 -2.89
N ALA A 15 -6.68 -24.56 -4.05
CA ALA A 15 -7.35 -23.32 -4.43
C ALA A 15 -8.47 -23.00 -3.42
N GLY A 16 -8.20 -22.04 -2.54
CA GLY A 16 -9.08 -21.58 -1.47
C GLY A 16 -9.06 -22.48 -0.24
N ALA A 17 -8.55 -21.96 0.88
CA ALA A 17 -9.39 -21.60 2.03
C ALA A 17 -8.57 -21.52 3.34
N VAL A 18 -8.78 -20.40 4.05
CA VAL A 18 -8.55 -20.15 5.48
C VAL A 18 -7.14 -19.73 5.90
N PHE A 19 -6.98 -18.43 6.05
CA PHE A 19 -5.93 -17.80 6.84
C PHE A 19 -6.32 -17.87 8.32
N THR A 20 -5.65 -18.70 9.12
CA THR A 20 -5.77 -18.62 10.58
C THR A 20 -4.57 -17.87 11.13
N ALA A 21 -4.69 -16.55 11.24
CA ALA A 21 -3.73 -15.75 12.00
C ALA A 21 -3.99 -15.97 13.49
N THR A 22 -3.28 -16.93 14.10
CA THR A 22 -3.22 -16.98 15.57
C THR A 22 -2.14 -16.01 16.01
N LEU A 23 -2.53 -14.75 16.17
CA LEU A 23 -1.63 -13.70 16.68
C LEU A 23 -1.30 -14.02 18.14
N PRO A 24 -0.05 -14.32 18.52
CA PRO A 24 0.32 -14.41 19.92
C PRO A 24 0.35 -12.98 20.44
N SER A 25 -0.80 -12.48 20.92
CA SER A 25 -0.96 -11.16 21.56
C SER A 25 0.02 -10.14 20.97
N VAL A 26 -0.17 -9.78 19.69
CA VAL A 26 0.57 -8.66 19.10
C VAL A 26 0.38 -7.50 20.06
N PRO A 27 1.45 -6.88 20.60
CA PRO A 27 1.27 -5.68 21.37
C PRO A 27 0.54 -4.73 20.45
N THR A 28 -0.70 -4.38 20.81
CA THR A 28 -1.55 -3.48 20.07
C THR A 28 -0.89 -2.11 20.11
N VAL A 29 0.13 -1.91 19.28
CA VAL A 29 0.64 -0.58 18.99
C VAL A 29 -0.35 -0.02 17.98
N SER A 30 -1.49 0.42 18.52
CA SER A 30 -2.45 1.26 17.81
C SER A 30 -1.79 2.62 17.72
N VAL A 31 -0.92 2.84 16.73
CA VAL A 31 -0.52 4.21 16.43
C VAL A 31 -1.74 4.81 15.72
N PRO A 32 -2.34 5.91 16.23
CA PRO A 32 -3.26 6.68 15.43
C PRO A 32 -2.60 6.98 14.08
N LEU A 33 -3.38 7.08 12.99
CA LEU A 33 -2.94 7.70 11.74
C LEU A 33 -2.52 9.15 12.01
N GLY A 34 -1.36 9.32 12.64
CA GLY A 34 -0.66 10.58 12.77
C GLY A 34 0.16 10.79 11.50
N PRO A 35 0.47 12.05 11.15
CA PRO A 35 1.27 12.39 9.98
C PRO A 35 2.65 11.69 9.93
N ASP A 36 3.09 11.14 11.06
CA ASP A 36 4.37 10.46 11.23
C ASP A 36 4.32 8.92 11.33
N ALA A 37 3.16 8.31 11.60
CA ALA A 37 3.07 6.86 11.87
C ALA A 37 3.41 6.00 10.64
N ALA A 38 3.11 6.53 9.45
CA ALA A 38 3.41 5.90 8.17
C ALA A 38 4.76 6.39 7.58
N ARG A 39 5.63 7.07 8.35
CA ARG A 39 6.94 7.56 7.86
C ARG A 39 8.05 6.52 7.92
N GLU A 40 7.86 5.42 8.63
CA GLU A 40 8.87 4.37 8.76
C GLU A 40 8.24 2.99 8.55
N GLY A 41 8.84 2.18 7.69
CA GLY A 41 8.44 0.79 7.51
C GLY A 41 7.39 0.53 6.43
N HIS A 42 6.80 -0.66 6.50
CA HIS A 42 5.71 -1.15 5.68
C HIS A 42 4.45 -1.23 6.54
N SER A 43 3.53 -0.31 6.32
CA SER A 43 2.31 -0.16 7.11
C SER A 43 1.08 -0.63 6.33
N VAL A 44 0.05 -1.09 7.04
CA VAL A 44 -1.22 -1.51 6.44
C VAL A 44 -2.42 -0.95 7.18
N SER A 45 -3.47 -0.56 6.47
CA SER A 45 -4.79 -0.30 7.06
C SER A 45 -5.85 -1.17 6.42
N PHE A 46 -6.89 -1.47 7.19
CA PHE A 46 -8.06 -2.18 6.70
C PHE A 46 -9.25 -1.24 6.58
N TRP A 47 -10.09 -1.47 5.58
CA TRP A 47 -11.28 -0.67 5.33
C TRP A 47 -12.47 -1.55 4.94
N VAL A 48 -13.67 -1.07 5.25
CA VAL A 48 -14.95 -1.75 4.92
C VAL A 48 -15.74 -0.95 3.89
N GLU A 49 -15.56 0.37 3.89
CA GLU A 49 -16.26 1.28 3.00
C GLU A 49 -15.22 2.15 2.29
N ASP A 50 -15.37 2.34 0.99
CA ASP A 50 -14.44 3.09 0.13
C ASP A 50 -14.07 4.46 0.70
N HIS A 51 -15.04 5.10 1.36
CA HIS A 51 -14.88 6.42 1.92
C HIS A 51 -13.87 6.43 3.09
N HIS A 52 -13.78 5.36 3.88
CA HIS A 52 -12.80 5.24 4.97
C HIS A 52 -11.38 5.07 4.44
N LEU A 53 -11.19 4.28 3.37
CA LEU A 53 -9.89 4.18 2.71
C LEU A 53 -9.45 5.54 2.20
N ALA A 54 -10.33 6.19 1.43
CA ALA A 54 -9.98 7.46 0.80
C ALA A 54 -9.74 8.57 1.84
N ASP A 55 -10.30 8.52 3.05
CA ASP A 55 -10.01 9.48 4.12
C ASP A 55 -8.58 9.25 4.64
N SER A 56 -8.25 8.00 4.95
CA SER A 56 -6.92 7.61 5.45
C SER A 56 -5.81 7.92 4.44
N VAL A 57 -6.05 7.62 3.16
CA VAL A 57 -5.10 7.90 2.08
C VAL A 57 -5.01 9.41 1.81
N CYS A 58 -6.13 10.14 1.87
CA CYS A 58 -6.12 11.60 1.75
C CYS A 58 -5.24 12.24 2.83
N ASP A 59 -5.40 11.85 4.09
CA ASP A 59 -4.57 12.37 5.19
C ASP A 59 -3.07 12.07 4.97
N TYR A 60 -2.75 10.85 4.53
CA TYR A 60 -1.38 10.45 4.22
C TYR A 60 -0.78 11.27 3.06
N VAL A 61 -1.53 11.47 1.98
CA VAL A 61 -1.09 12.24 0.81
C VAL A 61 -0.96 13.73 1.16
N ALA A 62 -1.95 14.31 1.82
CA ALA A 62 -1.97 15.71 2.22
C ALA A 62 -0.76 16.05 3.10
N ALA A 63 -0.49 15.21 4.12
CA ALA A 63 0.66 15.40 5.00
C ALA A 63 1.99 15.39 4.23
N GLY A 64 2.13 14.54 3.21
CA GLY A 64 3.34 14.47 2.37
C GLY A 64 3.51 15.72 1.50
N LEU A 65 2.46 16.11 0.80
CA LEU A 65 2.49 17.28 -0.08
C LEU A 65 2.79 18.56 0.69
N VAL A 66 2.15 18.76 1.85
CA VAL A 66 2.40 19.92 2.73
C VAL A 66 3.81 19.93 3.30
N ALA A 67 4.38 18.76 3.58
CA ALA A 67 5.76 18.63 4.04
C ALA A 67 6.81 18.82 2.92
N GLY A 68 6.38 19.01 1.66
CA GLY A 68 7.28 19.15 0.51
C GLY A 68 7.86 17.81 0.04
N GLU A 69 7.21 16.70 0.36
CA GLU A 69 7.61 15.36 -0.05
C GLU A 69 7.02 14.99 -1.42
N GLY A 70 7.68 14.09 -2.13
CA GLY A 70 7.09 13.40 -3.27
C GLY A 70 6.06 12.36 -2.81
N VAL A 71 5.03 12.14 -3.61
CA VAL A 71 3.95 11.20 -3.33
C VAL A 71 3.67 10.34 -4.56
N LEU A 72 3.69 9.03 -4.38
CA LEU A 72 3.21 8.06 -5.35
C LEU A 72 2.04 7.30 -4.73
N ILE A 73 0.92 7.25 -5.43
CA ILE A 73 -0.19 6.37 -5.08
C ILE A 73 -0.47 5.42 -6.24
N ALA A 74 -0.71 4.15 -5.97
CA ALA A 74 -1.27 3.20 -6.92
C ALA A 74 -2.64 2.78 -6.42
N VAL A 75 -3.69 3.35 -7.02
CA VAL A 75 -5.08 3.25 -6.56
C VAL A 75 -6.01 2.97 -7.74
N THR A 76 -7.17 2.39 -7.48
CA THR A 76 -8.23 2.25 -8.49
C THR A 76 -8.74 3.62 -8.92
N ASP A 77 -9.33 3.72 -10.12
CA ASP A 77 -9.90 4.99 -10.60
C ASP A 77 -11.01 5.53 -9.66
N GLN A 78 -11.78 4.63 -9.05
CA GLN A 78 -12.80 4.98 -8.07
C GLN A 78 -12.20 5.63 -6.82
N HIS A 79 -11.21 4.99 -6.19
CA HIS A 79 -10.57 5.54 -5.00
C HIS A 79 -9.78 6.80 -5.32
N ARG A 80 -9.13 6.85 -6.48
CA ARG A 80 -8.44 8.04 -6.97
C ARG A 80 -9.37 9.25 -7.00
N ALA A 81 -10.56 9.10 -7.58
CA ALA A 81 -11.53 10.20 -7.66
C ALA A 81 -11.93 10.72 -6.27
N LEU A 82 -12.21 9.82 -5.32
CA LEU A 82 -12.56 10.18 -3.94
C LEU A 82 -11.42 10.88 -3.21
N ILE A 83 -10.19 10.38 -3.35
CA ILE A 83 -9.00 10.95 -2.74
C ILE A 83 -8.71 12.35 -3.32
N GLU A 84 -8.72 12.49 -4.64
CA GLU A 84 -8.42 13.76 -5.31
C GLU A 84 -9.48 14.83 -5.03
N GLU A 85 -10.77 14.47 -4.98
CA GLU A 85 -11.86 15.37 -4.58
C GLU A 85 -11.60 15.95 -3.18
N ARG A 86 -11.21 15.09 -2.22
CA ARG A 86 -10.95 15.49 -0.82
C ARG A 86 -9.71 16.36 -0.70
N LEU A 87 -8.62 16.00 -1.37
CA LEU A 87 -7.39 16.80 -1.40
C LEU A 87 -7.64 18.21 -1.95
N VAL A 88 -8.43 18.33 -3.02
CA VAL A 88 -8.86 19.64 -3.54
C VAL A 88 -9.74 20.38 -2.53
N GLY A 89 -10.63 19.67 -1.84
CA GLY A 89 -11.43 20.23 -0.73
C GLY A 89 -10.59 20.78 0.43
N LEU A 90 -9.39 20.23 0.66
CA LEU A 90 -8.40 20.73 1.62
C LEU A 90 -7.57 21.92 1.09
N GLY A 91 -7.81 22.35 -0.15
CA GLY A 91 -7.09 23.45 -0.79
C GLY A 91 -5.73 23.07 -1.38
N ILE A 92 -5.47 21.78 -1.60
CA ILE A 92 -4.24 21.29 -2.23
C ILE A 92 -4.36 21.44 -3.76
N ASP A 93 -3.40 22.13 -4.37
CA ASP A 93 -3.30 22.25 -5.83
C ASP A 93 -2.62 21.01 -6.42
N LEU A 94 -3.42 19.97 -6.67
CA LEU A 94 -2.93 18.72 -7.26
C LEU A 94 -2.42 18.89 -8.70
N ALA A 95 -2.94 19.86 -9.45
CA ALA A 95 -2.47 20.11 -10.80
C ALA A 95 -1.04 20.65 -10.78
N ASP A 96 -0.73 21.57 -9.87
CA ASP A 96 0.63 22.05 -9.67
C ASP A 96 1.56 20.98 -9.12
N ALA A 97 1.11 20.21 -8.12
CA ALA A 97 1.86 19.08 -7.57
C ALA A 97 2.21 18.05 -8.64
N ALA A 98 1.26 17.67 -9.50
CA ALA A 98 1.49 16.76 -10.62
C ALA A 98 2.45 17.34 -11.66
N ARG A 99 2.27 18.63 -12.03
CA ARG A 99 3.16 19.34 -12.96
C ARG A 99 4.59 19.42 -12.45
N LEU A 100 4.77 19.57 -11.14
CA LEU A 100 6.07 19.55 -10.47
C LEU A 100 6.63 18.15 -10.30
N GLY A 101 5.88 17.09 -10.61
CA GLY A 101 6.23 15.70 -10.36
C GLY A 101 6.27 15.35 -8.87
N GLN A 102 5.58 16.13 -8.04
CA GLN A 102 5.43 15.91 -6.60
C GLN A 102 4.33 14.88 -6.31
N TYR A 103 3.31 14.82 -7.14
CA TYR A 103 2.22 13.85 -7.01
C TYR A 103 2.13 13.01 -8.28
N THR A 104 2.17 11.70 -8.12
CA THR A 104 1.99 10.72 -9.19
C THR A 104 0.94 9.70 -8.76
N ALA A 105 -0.08 9.49 -9.59
CA ALA A 105 -1.07 8.44 -9.41
C ALA A 105 -0.93 7.40 -10.53
N LEU A 106 -0.77 6.14 -10.15
CA LEU A 106 -0.82 4.98 -11.05
C LEU A 106 -2.18 4.30 -10.91
N ASP A 107 -2.67 3.79 -12.03
CA ASP A 107 -3.90 3.00 -12.11
C ASP A 107 -3.64 1.59 -11.57
N ALA A 108 -4.27 1.27 -10.42
CA ALA A 108 -4.11 -0.03 -9.78
C ALA A 108 -4.76 -1.17 -10.56
N ASP A 109 -5.88 -0.93 -11.26
CA ASP A 109 -6.56 -1.94 -12.06
C ASP A 109 -5.70 -2.33 -13.26
N ALA A 110 -5.13 -1.33 -13.95
CA ALA A 110 -4.20 -1.57 -15.04
C ALA A 110 -2.92 -2.30 -14.58
N LEU A 111 -2.40 -1.97 -13.39
CA LEU A 111 -1.26 -2.67 -12.80
C LEU A 111 -1.60 -4.11 -12.44
N HIS A 112 -2.76 -4.34 -11.81
CA HIS A 112 -3.25 -5.68 -11.46
C HIS A 112 -3.29 -6.60 -12.68
N ASP A 113 -3.84 -6.13 -13.80
CA ASP A 113 -3.96 -6.91 -15.04
C ASP A 113 -2.59 -7.14 -15.69
N MET A 114 -1.76 -6.11 -15.74
CA MET A 114 -0.46 -6.15 -16.40
C MET A 114 0.56 -7.02 -15.65
N LEU A 115 0.50 -7.03 -14.32
CA LEU A 115 1.43 -7.78 -13.47
C LEU A 115 1.13 -9.29 -13.44
N LYS A 116 -0.12 -9.68 -13.69
CA LYS A 116 -0.54 -11.09 -13.63
C LYS A 116 -0.22 -11.81 -14.94
N VAL A 117 0.90 -12.54 -14.95
CA VAL A 117 1.36 -13.34 -16.10
C VAL A 117 1.35 -14.82 -15.73
N GLU A 118 0.59 -15.62 -16.49
CA GLU A 118 0.48 -17.08 -16.27
C GLU A 118 0.11 -17.49 -14.82
N GLY A 119 -0.69 -16.66 -14.13
CA GLY A 119 -1.15 -16.92 -12.76
C GLY A 119 -0.11 -16.60 -11.68
N ARG A 120 0.87 -15.74 -11.99
CA ARG A 120 1.88 -15.21 -11.07
C ARG A 120 2.07 -13.71 -11.24
N VAL A 121 2.56 -13.03 -10.21
CA VAL A 121 3.02 -11.65 -10.33
C VAL A 121 4.40 -11.64 -10.99
N ASP A 122 4.55 -10.90 -12.09
CA ASP A 122 5.84 -10.72 -12.77
C ASP A 122 6.66 -9.61 -12.08
N PRO A 123 7.78 -9.95 -11.39
CA PRO A 123 8.57 -8.97 -10.65
C PRO A 123 9.32 -7.99 -11.56
N GLN A 124 9.61 -8.38 -12.80
CA GLN A 124 10.30 -7.51 -13.75
C GLN A 124 9.34 -6.42 -14.22
N VAL A 125 8.10 -6.78 -14.56
CA VAL A 125 7.05 -5.82 -14.91
C VAL A 125 6.78 -4.86 -13.75
N PHE A 126 6.74 -5.37 -12.51
CA PHE A 126 6.62 -4.52 -11.32
C PHE A 126 7.77 -3.52 -11.20
N THR A 127 9.00 -3.99 -11.38
CA THR A 127 10.20 -3.15 -11.30
C THR A 127 10.20 -2.08 -12.40
N ASP A 128 9.81 -2.45 -13.62
CA ASP A 128 9.84 -1.57 -14.79
C ASP A 128 8.80 -0.44 -14.69
N VAL A 129 7.69 -0.67 -14.01
CA VAL A 129 6.62 0.32 -13.86
C VAL A 129 6.68 1.02 -12.49
N VAL A 130 6.46 0.26 -11.41
CA VAL A 130 6.39 0.80 -10.05
C VAL A 130 7.78 1.18 -9.55
N GLY A 131 8.78 0.32 -9.77
CA GLY A 131 10.16 0.60 -9.40
C GLY A 131 10.72 1.86 -10.11
N ALA A 132 10.39 2.04 -11.38
CA ALA A 132 10.78 3.23 -12.14
C ALA A 132 10.10 4.53 -11.62
N ALA A 133 8.83 4.45 -11.21
CA ALA A 133 8.13 5.57 -10.59
C ALA A 133 8.75 5.95 -9.24
N VAL A 134 9.09 4.96 -8.40
CA VAL A 134 9.82 5.16 -7.14
C VAL A 134 11.19 5.80 -7.39
N GLU A 135 11.95 5.32 -8.37
CA GLU A 135 13.26 5.88 -8.71
C GLU A 135 13.16 7.34 -9.19
N THR A 136 12.10 7.66 -9.94
CA THR A 136 11.81 9.04 -10.36
C THR A 136 11.55 9.95 -9.16
N LEU A 137 10.79 9.48 -8.16
CA LEU A 137 10.60 10.24 -6.93
C LEU A 137 11.91 10.42 -6.15
N ARG A 138 12.67 9.34 -5.97
CA ARG A 138 13.95 9.32 -5.25
C ARG A 138 14.96 10.31 -5.83
N THR A 139 15.00 10.46 -7.14
CA THR A 139 15.95 11.37 -7.82
C THR A 139 15.53 12.84 -7.74
N ARG A 140 14.24 13.12 -7.51
CA ARG A 140 13.67 14.47 -7.56
C ARG A 140 13.35 15.06 -6.19
N TRP A 141 13.06 14.23 -5.20
CA TRP A 141 12.60 14.64 -3.87
C TRP A 141 13.51 14.08 -2.79
N VAL A 142 13.80 14.90 -1.77
CA VAL A 142 14.64 14.48 -0.61
C VAL A 142 13.95 13.39 0.20
N ALA A 143 12.63 13.48 0.32
CA ALA A 143 11.78 12.48 0.96
C ALA A 143 10.54 12.27 0.11
N PHE A 144 10.01 11.05 0.14
CA PHE A 144 8.80 10.69 -0.56
C PHE A 144 8.09 9.54 0.15
N ARG A 145 6.81 9.35 -0.20
CA ARG A 145 5.93 8.38 0.43
C ARG A 145 5.08 7.66 -0.61
N VAL A 146 4.74 6.40 -0.35
CA VAL A 146 4.10 5.52 -1.34
C VAL A 146 2.87 4.85 -0.74
N PHE A 147 1.76 4.88 -1.47
CA PHE A 147 0.55 4.11 -1.18
C PHE A 147 0.28 3.08 -2.27
N GLY A 148 -0.12 1.86 -1.90
CA GLY A 148 -0.42 0.77 -2.84
C GLY A 148 -1.71 0.01 -2.50
N GLU A 149 -2.68 0.07 -3.40
CA GLU A 149 -3.96 -0.67 -3.32
C GLU A 149 -3.93 -2.00 -4.08
N ILE A 150 -2.99 -2.20 -5.01
CA ILE A 150 -2.98 -3.36 -5.94
C ILE A 150 -3.01 -4.71 -5.19
N VAL A 151 -2.41 -4.76 -3.98
CA VAL A 151 -2.40 -5.95 -3.12
C VAL A 151 -3.81 -6.38 -2.70
N ASP A 152 -4.73 -5.42 -2.54
CA ASP A 152 -6.14 -5.63 -2.23
C ASP A 152 -6.91 -6.24 -3.40
N LEU A 153 -6.59 -5.83 -4.63
CA LEU A 153 -7.29 -6.33 -5.82
C LEU A 153 -7.10 -7.85 -5.96
N TYR A 154 -5.86 -8.34 -5.85
CA TYR A 154 -5.58 -9.78 -5.82
C TYR A 154 -6.24 -10.49 -4.63
N TRP A 155 -6.36 -9.80 -3.49
CA TRP A 155 -6.99 -10.37 -2.30
C TRP A 155 -8.49 -10.57 -2.52
N ARG A 156 -9.18 -9.55 -3.05
CA ARG A 156 -10.62 -9.56 -3.35
C ARG A 156 -10.99 -10.55 -4.45
N ASP A 157 -10.09 -10.76 -5.41
CA ASP A 157 -10.23 -11.79 -6.44
C ASP A 157 -10.08 -13.23 -5.90
N GLY A 158 -9.72 -13.39 -4.62
CA GLY A 158 -9.46 -14.70 -4.00
C GLY A 158 -8.08 -15.28 -4.33
N ASP A 159 -7.24 -14.51 -5.02
CA ASP A 159 -5.88 -14.85 -5.42
C ASP A 159 -4.85 -14.39 -4.36
N GLY A 160 -5.07 -14.75 -3.10
CA GLY A 160 -4.22 -14.28 -1.99
C GLY A 160 -2.74 -14.64 -2.12
N HIS A 161 -2.38 -15.67 -2.91
CA HIS A 161 -0.97 -15.96 -3.22
C HIS A 161 -0.35 -14.86 -4.10
N LEU A 162 -1.10 -14.23 -5.00
CA LEU A 162 -0.64 -13.11 -5.82
C LEU A 162 -0.44 -11.85 -4.98
N SER A 163 -1.31 -11.59 -3.99
CA SER A 163 -1.06 -10.51 -3.02
C SER A 163 0.30 -10.70 -2.35
N LEU A 164 0.62 -11.92 -1.89
CA LEU A 164 1.92 -12.20 -1.27
C LEU A 164 3.10 -12.04 -2.23
N GLU A 165 2.99 -12.54 -3.47
CA GLU A 165 4.04 -12.33 -4.48
C GLU A 165 4.26 -10.84 -4.78
N LEU A 166 3.19 -10.03 -4.76
CA LEU A 166 3.27 -8.58 -4.92
C LEU A 166 3.94 -7.90 -3.71
N GLU A 167 3.65 -8.35 -2.48
CA GLU A 167 4.34 -7.87 -1.28
C GLU A 167 5.85 -8.13 -1.33
N ASP A 168 6.26 -9.28 -1.86
CA ASP A 168 7.68 -9.58 -2.09
C ASP A 168 8.30 -8.60 -3.11
N CYS A 169 7.57 -8.24 -4.17
CA CYS A 169 8.02 -7.25 -5.13
C CYS A 169 8.20 -5.85 -4.48
N TRP A 170 7.26 -5.42 -3.64
CA TRP A 170 7.39 -4.20 -2.86
C TRP A 170 8.63 -4.21 -1.95
N ASN A 171 8.83 -5.29 -1.22
CA ASN A 171 9.97 -5.45 -0.32
C ASN A 171 11.31 -5.45 -1.07
N GLU A 172 11.37 -6.06 -2.25
CA GLU A 172 12.57 -6.04 -3.10
C GLU A 172 12.92 -4.60 -3.51
N VAL A 173 11.94 -3.80 -3.96
CA VAL A 173 12.18 -2.37 -4.28
C VAL A 173 12.60 -1.59 -3.04
N ARG A 174 11.94 -1.81 -1.89
CA ARG A 174 12.28 -1.15 -0.61
C ARG A 174 13.68 -1.50 -0.10
N SER A 175 14.16 -2.72 -0.37
CA SER A 175 15.50 -3.15 0.01
C SER A 175 16.60 -2.37 -0.75
N ARG A 176 16.29 -1.94 -1.98
CA ARG A 176 17.19 -1.16 -2.85
C ARG A 176 17.07 0.33 -2.60
N VAL A 177 15.84 0.81 -2.39
CA VAL A 177 15.51 2.20 -2.10
C VAL A 177 14.61 2.24 -0.87
N PRO A 178 15.12 2.62 0.31
CA PRO A 178 14.27 2.71 1.49
C PRO A 178 13.23 3.83 1.37
N PHE A 179 11.95 3.51 1.54
CA PHE A 179 10.86 4.47 1.64
C PHE A 179 9.70 3.91 2.50
N PRO A 180 8.86 4.80 3.06
CA PRO A 180 7.62 4.39 3.69
C PRO A 180 6.61 3.89 2.67
N LEU A 181 6.08 2.69 2.91
CA LEU A 181 5.01 2.09 2.12
C LEU A 181 3.78 1.91 2.99
N TYR A 182 2.63 2.33 2.46
CA TYR A 182 1.32 2.16 3.07
C TYR A 182 0.43 1.35 2.13
N CYS A 183 -0.01 0.18 2.58
CA CYS A 183 -0.93 -0.70 1.84
C CYS A 183 -2.34 -0.66 2.44
N GLY A 184 -3.35 -0.82 1.61
CA GLY A 184 -4.75 -0.94 2.04
C GLY A 184 -5.31 -2.32 1.70
N TYR A 185 -6.18 -2.86 2.54
CA TYR A 185 -6.96 -4.08 2.25
C TYR A 185 -8.42 -3.89 2.64
N GLU A 186 -9.34 -4.26 1.74
CA GLU A 186 -10.76 -4.38 2.03
C GLU A 186 -10.97 -5.58 2.96
N ILE A 187 -11.72 -5.36 4.04
CA ILE A 187 -12.19 -6.42 4.91
C ILE A 187 -13.71 -6.50 4.85
N ALA A 188 -14.21 -7.72 4.62
CA ALA A 188 -15.59 -8.02 5.00
C ALA A 188 -15.73 -7.86 6.52
N ALA A 189 -16.91 -7.44 7.00
CA ALA A 189 -17.17 -7.06 8.39
C ALA A 189 -16.83 -8.12 9.47
N ASP A 190 -16.42 -9.33 9.08
CA ASP A 190 -16.06 -10.46 9.95
C ASP A 190 -14.69 -11.11 9.64
N GLN A 191 -13.84 -10.51 8.80
CA GLN A 191 -12.52 -11.04 8.42
C GLN A 191 -11.41 -10.01 8.63
N GLY A 192 -10.23 -10.46 9.04
CA GLY A 192 -9.05 -9.59 9.13
C GLY A 192 -7.80 -10.43 9.35
N SER A 193 -6.99 -10.60 8.31
CA SER A 193 -5.68 -11.25 8.39
C SER A 193 -4.62 -10.39 7.71
N VAL A 194 -3.51 -10.14 8.41
CA VAL A 194 -2.36 -9.40 7.91
C VAL A 194 -1.27 -10.38 7.47
N CYS A 195 -0.66 -10.17 6.31
CA CYS A 195 0.56 -10.87 5.89
C CYS A 195 1.76 -10.47 6.77
N GLY A 196 2.69 -11.38 7.03
CA GLY A 196 3.92 -11.14 7.80
C GLY A 196 4.92 -10.15 7.17
N CYS A 197 4.64 -9.59 6.00
CA CYS A 197 5.43 -8.55 5.34
C CYS A 197 5.19 -7.14 5.90
N HIS A 198 4.12 -6.93 6.68
CA HIS A 198 3.79 -5.64 7.27
C HIS A 198 4.39 -5.49 8.67
N ASP A 199 5.02 -4.34 8.91
CA ASP A 199 5.65 -3.99 10.18
C ASP A 199 4.64 -3.39 11.17
N VAL A 200 3.62 -2.67 10.66
CA VAL A 200 2.68 -1.87 11.46
C VAL A 200 1.26 -1.95 10.89
N VAL A 201 0.25 -2.10 11.75
CA VAL A 201 -1.18 -1.99 11.38
C VAL A 201 -1.71 -0.66 11.87
N LEU A 202 -2.27 0.14 10.95
CA LEU A 202 -2.90 1.43 11.19
C LEU A 202 -4.41 1.24 11.34
N VAL A 203 -4.98 1.95 12.31
CA VAL A 203 -6.43 1.95 12.59
C VAL A 203 -6.94 3.36 12.38
N ALA A 204 -7.99 3.49 11.56
CA ALA A 204 -8.74 4.73 11.36
C ALA A 204 -9.60 5.08 12.57
#